data_AF-X1BUQ1-F1
#
_entry.id   AF-X1BUQ1-F1
#
_cell.length_a   1.000
_cell.length_b   1.000
_cell.length_c   1.000
_cell.angle_alpha   90.00
_cell.angle_beta   90.00
_cell.angle_gamma   90.00
#
_symmetry.space_group_name_H-M   'P 1'
#
loop_
_entity.id
_entity.type
_entity.pdbx_description
1 polymer ?
#
loop_
_entity_poly.entity_id
_entity_poly.type
_entity_poly.pdbx_seq_one_letter_code
_entity_poly.pdbx_strand_id
1 'polypeptide(L)'
;GERKGTFLGKCIQLIPHVVDAIKKRAVSLAVKTKAEFLLIEIGGTVGDIEGDVFLEAMRQLKHDLGRNHVMHAHLSYIPYLEWANETKTKPTQHSISLLKHAGITPDALFLRTEKEVATKTTKKLSVMCGIPQDYIFQVPTCKPTFNLFIELKNQNVHTKIQEYFGFLPAKKTDISLWKNAIELILKKKDTVKIGLIAKYVGSNDPYISVIEAIKSARYNYTI
;
A
#
# COMPACT_ATOMS: atom_id res chain seq x y z
N GLY A 1 -12.11 -13.47 -24.78
CA GLY A 1 -13.58 -13.59 -24.77
C GLY A 1 -14.13 -13.19 -26.12
N GLU A 2 -13.87 -11.96 -26.54
CA GLU A 2 -14.32 -11.35 -27.81
C GLU A 2 -14.10 -12.24 -29.05
N ARG A 3 -12.84 -12.46 -29.47
CA ARG A 3 -12.50 -13.35 -30.60
C ARG A 3 -12.99 -14.81 -30.48
N LYS A 4 -13.40 -15.25 -29.29
CA LYS A 4 -13.96 -16.60 -29.05
C LYS A 4 -15.50 -16.62 -29.12
N GLY A 5 -16.16 -15.50 -29.44
CA GLY A 5 -17.61 -15.40 -29.56
C GLY A 5 -18.38 -15.39 -28.23
N THR A 6 -17.70 -15.27 -27.08
CA THR A 6 -18.32 -15.39 -25.75
C THR A 6 -19.38 -14.32 -25.47
N PHE A 7 -19.35 -13.19 -26.19
CA PHE A 7 -20.27 -12.07 -26.03
C PHE A 7 -21.41 -12.05 -27.06
N LEU A 8 -21.59 -13.12 -27.85
CA LEU A 8 -22.71 -13.31 -28.78
C LEU A 8 -22.92 -12.13 -29.76
N GLY A 9 -21.83 -11.53 -30.24
CA GLY A 9 -21.87 -10.38 -31.16
C GLY A 9 -22.24 -9.03 -30.52
N LYS A 10 -22.37 -8.95 -29.20
CA LYS A 10 -22.61 -7.68 -28.49
C LYS A 10 -21.33 -6.83 -28.41
N CYS A 11 -21.51 -5.50 -28.45
CA CYS A 11 -20.42 -4.55 -28.28
C CYS A 11 -19.77 -4.69 -26.89
N ILE A 12 -18.45 -4.81 -26.87
CA ILE A 12 -17.67 -4.81 -25.63
C ILE A 12 -17.34 -3.38 -25.24
N GLN A 13 -17.50 -3.11 -23.96
CA GLN A 13 -17.30 -1.80 -23.33
C GLN A 13 -16.43 -1.95 -22.09
N LEU A 14 -15.79 -0.87 -21.64
CA LEU A 14 -15.03 -0.87 -20.37
C LEU A 14 -15.93 -1.24 -19.19
N ILE A 15 -17.09 -0.59 -19.09
CA ILE A 15 -18.15 -0.93 -18.15
C ILE A 15 -19.30 -1.56 -18.95
N PRO A 16 -19.81 -2.74 -18.57
CA PRO A 16 -19.41 -3.53 -17.41
C PRO A 16 -18.22 -4.49 -17.68
N HIS A 17 -17.88 -4.78 -18.94
CA HIS A 17 -17.12 -5.99 -19.28
C HIS A 17 -15.69 -6.07 -18.71
N VAL A 18 -14.91 -4.98 -18.78
CA VAL A 18 -13.53 -4.97 -18.27
C VAL A 18 -13.54 -4.88 -16.74
N VAL A 19 -14.39 -4.01 -16.19
CA VAL A 19 -14.60 -3.89 -14.75
C VAL A 19 -14.99 -5.22 -14.11
N ASP A 20 -15.95 -5.93 -14.70
CA ASP A 20 -16.38 -7.25 -14.22
C ASP A 20 -15.27 -8.30 -14.34
N ALA A 21 -14.43 -8.23 -15.37
CA ALA A 21 -13.27 -9.12 -15.49
C ALA A 21 -12.26 -8.88 -14.35
N ILE A 22 -12.01 -7.62 -13.98
CA ILE A 22 -11.14 -7.25 -12.85
C ILE A 22 -11.75 -7.76 -11.53
N LYS A 23 -13.03 -7.46 -11.26
CA LYS A 23 -13.74 -7.94 -10.06
C LYS A 23 -13.70 -9.47 -9.94
N LYS A 24 -14.01 -10.17 -11.03
CA LYS A 24 -13.96 -11.64 -11.07
C LYS A 24 -12.57 -12.19 -10.78
N ARG A 25 -11.51 -11.52 -11.25
CA ARG A 25 -10.13 -11.94 -10.95
C ARG A 25 -9.80 -11.79 -9.47
N ALA A 26 -10.20 -10.69 -8.84
CA ALA A 26 -10.01 -10.47 -7.40
C ALA A 26 -10.73 -11.55 -6.56
N VAL A 27 -12.04 -11.75 -6.84
CA VAL A 27 -12.85 -12.73 -6.10
C VAL A 27 -12.37 -14.17 -6.33
N SER A 28 -12.02 -14.52 -7.57
CA SER A 28 -11.51 -15.86 -7.91
C SER A 28 -10.20 -16.16 -7.19
N LEU A 29 -9.30 -15.17 -7.06
CA LEU A 29 -8.07 -15.33 -6.31
C LEU A 29 -8.34 -15.61 -4.83
N ALA A 30 -9.25 -14.85 -4.20
CA ALA A 30 -9.64 -15.06 -2.81
C ALA A 30 -10.22 -16.48 -2.56
N VAL A 31 -11.10 -16.95 -3.46
CA VAL A 31 -11.67 -18.31 -3.39
C VAL A 31 -10.59 -19.38 -3.54
N LYS A 32 -9.66 -19.21 -4.50
CA LYS A 32 -8.60 -20.18 -4.78
C LYS A 32 -7.61 -20.30 -3.63
N THR A 33 -7.21 -19.19 -3.02
CA THR A 33 -6.22 -19.18 -1.93
C THR A 33 -6.84 -19.47 -0.57
N LYS A 34 -8.17 -19.34 -0.44
CA LYS A 34 -8.88 -19.38 0.85
C LYS A 34 -8.29 -18.38 1.87
N ALA A 35 -7.77 -17.26 1.39
CA ALA A 35 -7.16 -16.25 2.24
C ALA A 35 -8.22 -15.49 3.05
N GLU A 36 -7.94 -15.22 4.33
CA GLU A 36 -8.79 -14.37 5.18
C GLU A 36 -8.77 -12.89 4.72
N PHE A 37 -7.62 -12.43 4.22
CA PHE A 37 -7.42 -11.09 3.68
C PHE A 37 -6.76 -11.16 2.30
N LEU A 38 -7.28 -10.37 1.37
CA LEU A 38 -6.65 -10.13 0.07
C LEU A 38 -6.21 -8.67 -0.01
N LEU A 39 -4.90 -8.43 -0.04
CA LEU A 39 -4.35 -7.11 -0.29
C LEU A 39 -4.18 -6.92 -1.81
N ILE A 40 -4.83 -5.90 -2.37
CA ILE A 40 -4.75 -5.55 -3.78
C ILE A 40 -4.09 -4.18 -3.88
N GLU A 41 -2.94 -4.13 -4.53
CA GLU A 41 -2.29 -2.89 -4.92
C GLU A 41 -2.83 -2.44 -6.28
N ILE A 42 -3.25 -1.18 -6.38
CA ILE A 42 -3.58 -0.53 -7.64
C ILE A 42 -2.38 0.31 -8.04
N GLY A 43 -1.68 -0.12 -9.09
CA GLY A 43 -0.54 0.61 -9.63
C GLY A 43 -0.96 1.93 -10.30
N GLY A 44 0.02 2.80 -10.55
CA GLY A 44 -0.20 4.14 -11.08
C GLY A 44 -0.56 5.15 -9.98
N THR A 45 -0.94 6.37 -10.38
CA THR A 45 -1.36 7.43 -9.46
C THR A 45 -2.84 7.73 -9.65
N VAL A 46 -3.54 8.02 -8.56
CA VAL A 46 -4.92 8.52 -8.63
C VAL A 46 -4.95 9.82 -9.42
N GLY A 47 -5.74 9.85 -10.50
CA GLY A 47 -5.79 10.95 -11.46
C GLY A 47 -5.19 10.60 -12.83
N ASP A 48 -4.47 9.48 -12.94
CA ASP A 48 -4.00 8.95 -14.22
C ASP A 48 -5.11 8.14 -14.90
N ILE A 49 -5.36 8.43 -16.19
CA ILE A 49 -6.42 7.81 -17.00
C ILE A 49 -6.30 6.27 -17.03
N GLU A 50 -5.08 5.75 -16.97
CA GLU A 50 -4.78 4.31 -16.97
C GLU A 50 -5.38 3.59 -15.73
N GLY A 51 -5.49 4.31 -14.61
CA GLY A 51 -5.97 3.79 -13.33
C GLY A 51 -7.48 3.77 -13.18
N ASP A 52 -8.22 4.58 -13.94
CA ASP A 52 -9.67 4.81 -13.72
C ASP A 52 -10.49 3.53 -13.80
N VAL A 53 -10.16 2.62 -14.71
CA VAL A 53 -10.86 1.33 -14.85
C VAL A 53 -10.69 0.45 -13.60
N PHE A 54 -9.53 0.52 -12.94
CA PHE A 54 -9.24 -0.22 -11.73
C PHE A 54 -9.93 0.41 -10.51
N LEU A 55 -9.95 1.75 -10.42
CA LEU A 55 -10.68 2.47 -9.38
C LEU A 55 -12.18 2.16 -9.48
N GLU A 56 -12.77 2.22 -10.69
CA GLU A 56 -14.17 1.87 -10.88
C GLU A 56 -14.47 0.40 -10.49
N ALA A 57 -13.56 -0.52 -10.80
CA ALA A 57 -13.69 -1.91 -10.38
C ALA A 57 -13.66 -2.08 -8.86
N MET A 58 -12.76 -1.40 -8.15
CA MET A 58 -12.71 -1.46 -6.68
C MET A 58 -13.92 -0.77 -6.03
N ARG A 59 -14.38 0.34 -6.61
CA ARG A 59 -15.60 1.03 -6.18
C ARG A 59 -16.82 0.12 -6.26
N GLN A 60 -17.01 -0.55 -7.40
CA GLN A 60 -18.08 -1.54 -7.56
C GLN A 60 -17.89 -2.77 -6.68
N LEU A 61 -16.66 -3.26 -6.50
CA LEU A 61 -16.40 -4.41 -5.64
C LEU A 61 -16.82 -4.14 -4.18
N LYS A 62 -16.52 -2.95 -3.66
CA LYS A 62 -16.98 -2.53 -2.32
C LYS A 62 -18.50 -2.40 -2.24
N HIS A 63 -19.14 -1.95 -3.31
CA HIS A 63 -20.60 -1.94 -3.39
C HIS A 63 -21.19 -3.37 -3.36
N ASP A 64 -20.63 -4.28 -4.16
CA ASP A 64 -21.12 -5.66 -4.32
C ASP A 64 -20.90 -6.50 -3.05
N LEU A 65 -19.76 -6.33 -2.36
CA LEU A 65 -19.43 -7.08 -1.14
C LEU A 65 -19.91 -6.40 0.15
N GLY A 66 -20.26 -5.11 0.09
CA GLY A 66 -20.64 -4.32 1.24
C GLY A 66 -19.46 -3.69 1.98
N ARG A 67 -19.76 -2.61 2.71
CA ARG A 67 -18.77 -1.71 3.33
C ARG A 67 -17.78 -2.42 4.28
N ASN A 68 -18.24 -3.41 5.02
CA ASN A 68 -17.45 -4.09 6.05
C ASN A 68 -16.53 -5.20 5.49
N HIS A 69 -16.60 -5.48 4.18
CA HIS A 69 -15.78 -6.51 3.53
C HIS A 69 -14.69 -5.93 2.61
N VAL A 70 -14.64 -4.61 2.41
CA VAL A 70 -13.62 -3.95 1.60
C VAL A 70 -13.18 -2.64 2.25
N MET A 71 -11.88 -2.56 2.56
CA MET A 71 -11.23 -1.38 3.08
C MET A 71 -10.39 -0.71 1.98
N HIS A 72 -10.65 0.57 1.71
CA HIS A 72 -9.83 1.38 0.83
C HIS A 72 -8.74 2.08 1.64
N ALA A 73 -7.49 1.67 1.46
CA ALA A 73 -6.31 2.28 2.07
C ALA A 73 -5.61 3.17 1.04
N HIS A 74 -5.56 4.48 1.28
CA HIS A 74 -4.92 5.44 0.38
C HIS A 74 -3.51 5.77 0.86
N LEU A 75 -2.50 5.61 0.01
CA LEU A 75 -1.13 6.05 0.28
C LEU A 75 -0.92 7.45 -0.33
N SER A 76 -0.42 8.38 0.47
CA SER A 76 -0.13 9.74 0.01
C SER A 76 1.23 10.23 0.50
N TYR A 77 1.95 10.94 -0.36
CA TYR A 77 3.20 11.58 0.01
C TYR A 77 2.97 12.92 0.71
N ILE A 78 3.57 13.09 1.89
CA ILE A 78 3.57 14.36 2.63
C ILE A 78 4.99 14.95 2.61
N PRO A 79 5.27 15.93 1.72
CA PRO A 79 6.60 16.51 1.62
C PRO A 79 6.93 17.35 2.84
N TYR A 80 8.17 17.26 3.27
CA TYR A 80 8.76 18.15 4.27
C TYR A 80 9.62 19.20 3.57
N LEU A 81 9.35 20.47 3.83
CA LEU A 81 10.11 21.59 3.27
C LEU A 81 11.18 22.02 4.27
N GLU A 82 12.44 21.68 3.99
CA GLU A 82 13.56 21.95 4.90
C GLU A 82 13.71 23.45 5.22
N TRP A 83 13.62 24.31 4.21
CA TRP A 83 13.75 25.77 4.35
C TRP A 83 12.66 26.40 5.23
N ALA A 84 11.49 25.77 5.34
CA ALA A 84 10.36 26.24 6.14
C ALA A 84 10.20 25.47 7.47
N ASN A 85 10.97 24.38 7.65
CA ASN A 85 10.79 23.41 8.72
C ASN A 85 9.32 22.94 8.87
N GLU A 86 8.63 22.67 7.75
CA GLU A 86 7.19 22.41 7.72
C GLU A 86 6.80 21.25 6.80
N THR A 87 5.89 20.39 7.26
CA THR A 87 5.23 19.38 6.43
C THR A 87 4.02 19.96 5.70
N LYS A 88 3.93 19.77 4.37
CA LYS A 88 2.80 20.27 3.58
C LYS A 88 1.74 19.20 3.33
N THR A 89 0.55 19.40 3.90
CA THR A 89 -0.59 18.47 3.75
C THR A 89 -1.40 18.66 2.47
N LYS A 90 -1.13 19.72 1.70
CA LYS A 90 -1.96 20.10 0.55
C LYS A 90 -1.96 19.05 -0.57
N PRO A 91 -0.83 18.44 -0.96
CA PRO A 91 -0.82 17.33 -1.92
C PRO A 91 -1.73 16.17 -1.51
N THR A 92 -1.69 15.78 -0.24
CA THR A 92 -2.58 14.73 0.31
C THR A 92 -4.06 15.09 0.21
N GLN A 93 -4.42 16.34 0.51
CA GLN A 93 -5.80 16.81 0.37
C GLN A 93 -6.30 16.75 -1.08
N HIS A 94 -5.47 17.17 -2.04
CA HIS A 94 -5.81 17.11 -3.46
C HIS A 94 -5.91 15.67 -3.96
N SER A 95 -4.99 14.80 -3.56
CA SER A 95 -5.02 13.39 -3.93
C SER A 95 -6.28 12.68 -3.43
N ILE A 96 -6.70 12.96 -2.19
CA ILE A 96 -7.96 12.43 -1.62
C ILE A 96 -9.17 13.01 -2.33
N SER A 97 -9.11 14.29 -2.72
CA SER A 97 -10.17 14.90 -3.53
C SER A 97 -10.33 14.14 -4.85
N LEU A 98 -9.24 13.89 -5.59
CA LEU A 98 -9.28 13.12 -6.85
C LEU A 98 -9.86 11.71 -6.64
N LEU A 99 -9.45 11.03 -5.56
CA LEU A 99 -10.00 9.71 -5.23
C LEU A 99 -11.51 9.75 -4.98
N LYS A 100 -12.00 10.80 -4.30
CA LYS A 100 -13.44 11.03 -4.09
C LYS A 100 -14.18 11.36 -5.39
N HIS A 101 -13.55 12.08 -6.32
CA HIS A 101 -14.14 12.33 -7.65
C HIS A 101 -14.30 11.03 -8.45
N ALA A 102 -13.39 10.06 -8.26
CA ALA A 102 -13.54 8.70 -8.79
C ALA A 102 -14.58 7.85 -8.02
N GLY A 103 -15.34 8.45 -7.09
CA GLY A 103 -16.37 7.78 -6.32
C GLY A 103 -15.85 6.92 -5.16
N ILE A 104 -14.56 7.03 -4.80
CA ILE A 104 -13.95 6.28 -3.72
C ILE A 104 -13.69 7.21 -2.52
N THR A 105 -14.30 6.87 -1.39
CA THR A 105 -13.91 7.45 -0.10
C THR A 105 -12.94 6.48 0.60
N PRO A 106 -11.71 6.90 0.92
CA PRO A 106 -10.76 6.06 1.64
C PRO A 106 -11.21 5.85 3.09
N ASP A 107 -10.99 4.64 3.61
CA ASP A 107 -11.25 4.28 5.01
C ASP A 107 -10.01 4.48 5.88
N ALA A 108 -8.82 4.37 5.31
CA ALA A 108 -7.55 4.69 5.95
C ALA A 108 -6.63 5.49 5.04
N LEU A 109 -5.73 6.23 5.68
CA LEU A 109 -4.72 7.05 5.03
C LEU A 109 -3.34 6.71 5.56
N PHE A 110 -2.45 6.34 4.65
CA PHE A 110 -1.05 6.10 4.93
C PHE A 110 -0.24 7.29 4.41
N LEU A 111 0.50 7.95 5.31
CA LEU A 111 1.28 9.14 5.03
C LEU A 111 2.74 8.76 4.82
N ARG A 112 3.18 8.66 3.56
CA ARG A 112 4.59 8.48 3.23
C ARG A 112 5.34 9.76 3.57
N THR A 113 6.29 9.66 4.50
CA THR A 113 6.98 10.84 5.04
C THR A 113 8.46 10.60 5.29
N GLU A 114 9.25 11.68 5.28
CA GLU A 114 10.67 11.65 5.64
C GLU A 114 10.90 12.00 7.12
N LYS A 115 9.99 12.77 7.73
CA LYS A 115 10.05 13.21 9.12
C LYS A 115 8.75 12.91 9.83
N GLU A 116 8.80 12.83 11.15
CA GLU A 116 7.59 12.63 11.95
C GLU A 116 6.57 13.76 11.70
N VAL A 117 5.33 13.37 11.44
CA VAL A 117 4.20 14.27 11.23
C VAL A 117 3.53 14.52 12.58
N ALA A 118 3.51 15.77 13.02
CA ALA A 118 2.92 16.14 14.29
C ALA A 118 1.42 15.77 14.37
N THR A 119 0.94 15.42 15.56
CA THR A 119 -0.47 15.05 15.81
C THR A 119 -1.46 16.16 15.40
N LYS A 120 -1.06 17.44 15.51
CA LYS A 120 -1.87 18.57 15.02
C LYS A 120 -2.15 18.46 13.52
N THR A 121 -1.18 18.00 12.76
CA THR A 121 -1.26 17.83 11.30
C THR A 121 -2.15 16.64 10.94
N THR A 122 -2.02 15.51 11.63
CA THR A 122 -2.89 14.33 11.41
C THR A 122 -4.34 14.61 11.81
N LYS A 123 -4.58 15.37 12.90
CA LYS A 123 -5.92 15.87 13.27
C LYS A 123 -6.55 16.75 12.19
N LYS A 124 -5.76 17.67 11.62
CA LYS A 124 -6.22 18.51 10.50
C LYS A 124 -6.58 17.66 9.29
N LEU A 125 -5.76 16.67 8.94
CA LEU A 125 -6.04 15.73 7.86
C LEU A 125 -7.32 14.93 8.12
N SER A 126 -7.54 14.46 9.34
CA SER A 126 -8.76 13.75 9.72
C SER A 126 -10.02 14.54 9.38
N VAL A 127 -10.08 15.80 9.79
CA VAL A 127 -11.23 16.69 9.51
C VAL A 127 -11.35 16.99 8.01
N MET A 128 -10.24 17.37 7.35
CA MET A 128 -10.29 17.81 5.95
C MET A 128 -10.56 16.65 4.98
N CYS A 129 -10.13 15.45 5.31
CA CYS A 129 -10.25 14.28 4.46
C CYS A 129 -11.48 13.42 4.82
N GLY A 130 -12.06 13.59 6.00
CA GLY A 130 -13.20 12.82 6.49
C GLY A 130 -12.81 11.38 6.85
N ILE A 131 -11.60 11.19 7.38
CA ILE A 131 -11.05 9.88 7.77
C ILE A 131 -10.82 9.93 9.29
N PRO A 132 -11.28 8.94 10.08
CA PRO A 132 -11.05 8.97 11.52
C PRO A 132 -9.56 9.00 11.85
N GLN A 133 -9.17 9.75 12.88
CA GLN A 133 -7.76 9.92 13.25
C GLN A 133 -7.04 8.59 13.50
N ASP A 134 -7.74 7.61 14.08
CA ASP A 134 -7.24 6.25 14.35
C ASP A 134 -6.89 5.44 13.09
N TYR A 135 -7.31 5.90 11.91
CA TYR A 135 -7.04 5.27 10.61
C TYR A 135 -6.10 6.13 9.74
N ILE A 136 -5.40 7.10 10.35
CA ILE A 136 -4.34 7.88 9.69
C ILE A 136 -3.00 7.43 10.26
N PHE A 137 -2.21 6.76 9.43
CA PHE A 137 -0.95 6.14 9.79
C PHE A 137 0.22 6.84 9.10
N GLN A 138 1.36 6.89 9.76
CA GLN A 138 2.61 7.39 9.20
C GLN A 138 3.47 6.24 8.68
N VAL A 139 4.04 6.44 7.49
CA VAL A 139 4.95 5.50 6.82
C VAL A 139 6.30 6.19 6.62
N PRO A 140 7.12 6.32 7.68
CA PRO A 140 8.38 7.04 7.60
C PRO A 140 9.41 6.28 6.75
N THR A 141 10.39 7.01 6.22
CA THR A 141 11.55 6.40 5.57
C THR A 141 12.46 5.79 6.62
N CYS A 142 12.51 4.46 6.69
CA CYS A 142 13.32 3.74 7.66
C CYS A 142 14.61 3.17 7.05
N LYS A 143 15.68 3.12 7.85
CA LYS A 143 16.91 2.38 7.53
C LYS A 143 17.29 1.52 8.75
N PRO A 144 17.30 0.18 8.64
CA PRO A 144 16.90 -0.64 7.49
C PRO A 144 15.40 -0.54 7.17
N THR A 145 15.01 -0.89 5.93
CA THR A 145 13.61 -0.84 5.46
C THR A 145 12.65 -1.62 6.37
N PHE A 146 13.09 -2.76 6.91
CA PHE A 146 12.27 -3.61 7.78
C PHE A 146 11.85 -2.97 9.11
N ASN A 147 12.53 -1.89 9.55
CA ASN A 147 12.07 -1.11 10.71
C ASN A 147 10.65 -0.56 10.52
N LEU A 148 10.18 -0.42 9.27
CA LEU A 148 8.81 -0.02 8.98
C LEU A 148 7.77 -0.96 9.62
N PHE A 149 8.04 -2.26 9.72
CA PHE A 149 7.11 -3.20 10.37
C PHE A 149 6.97 -2.95 11.87
N ILE A 150 8.05 -2.52 12.53
CA ILE A 150 8.00 -2.12 13.94
C ILE A 150 7.17 -0.85 14.08
N GLU A 151 7.39 0.12 13.19
CA GLU A 151 6.67 1.39 13.21
C GLU A 151 5.16 1.21 12.98
N LEU A 152 4.76 0.41 11.99
CA LEU A 152 3.35 0.08 11.74
C LEU A 152 2.72 -0.70 12.91
N LYS A 153 3.50 -1.55 13.61
CA LYS A 153 3.04 -2.21 14.83
C LYS A 153 2.82 -1.21 15.97
N ASN A 154 3.75 -0.28 16.19
CA ASN A 154 3.66 0.74 17.24
C ASN A 154 2.44 1.65 17.04
N GLN A 155 2.06 1.90 15.78
CA GLN A 155 0.85 2.62 15.42
C GLN A 155 -0.44 1.77 15.42
N ASN A 156 -0.38 0.50 15.85
CA ASN A 156 -1.51 -0.43 15.91
C ASN A 156 -2.25 -0.66 14.57
N VAL A 157 -1.56 -0.52 13.43
CA VAL A 157 -2.16 -0.66 12.09
C VAL A 157 -2.87 -2.00 11.93
N HIS A 158 -2.19 -3.09 12.28
CA HIS A 158 -2.72 -4.46 12.24
C HIS A 158 -3.99 -4.64 13.09
N THR A 159 -4.06 -4.00 14.27
CA THR A 159 -5.23 -4.05 15.15
C THR A 159 -6.38 -3.28 14.52
N LYS A 160 -6.14 -2.06 14.02
CA LYS A 160 -7.17 -1.22 13.40
C LYS A 160 -7.76 -1.84 12.14
N ILE A 161 -6.92 -2.52 11.33
CA ILE A 161 -7.41 -3.28 10.18
C ILE A 161 -8.30 -4.44 10.67
N GLN A 162 -7.89 -5.24 11.65
CA GLN A 162 -8.73 -6.32 12.20
C GLN A 162 -10.07 -5.79 12.76
N GLU A 163 -10.05 -4.69 13.50
CA GLU A 163 -11.25 -4.02 14.03
C GLU A 163 -12.20 -3.58 12.90
N TYR A 164 -11.67 -3.00 11.81
CA TYR A 164 -12.46 -2.57 10.66
C TYR A 164 -13.28 -3.72 10.05
N PHE A 165 -12.67 -4.90 9.93
CA PHE A 165 -13.31 -6.08 9.37
C PHE A 165 -14.08 -6.92 10.41
N GLY A 166 -14.21 -6.45 11.65
CA GLY A 166 -15.00 -7.11 12.69
C GLY A 166 -14.32 -8.29 13.39
N PHE A 167 -13.00 -8.45 13.24
CA PHE A 167 -12.23 -9.47 13.95
C PHE A 167 -11.96 -9.03 15.40
N LEU A 168 -12.90 -9.33 16.29
CA LEU A 168 -12.85 -8.97 17.72
C LEU A 168 -12.86 -10.23 18.61
N PRO A 169 -11.95 -10.37 19.60
CA PRO A 169 -10.80 -9.49 19.84
C PRO A 169 -9.75 -9.63 18.73
N ALA A 170 -9.06 -8.52 18.42
CA ALA A 170 -7.97 -8.54 17.44
C ALA A 170 -6.85 -9.48 17.90
N LYS A 171 -6.36 -10.32 16.98
CA LYS A 171 -5.25 -11.24 17.24
C LYS A 171 -3.97 -10.41 17.45
N LYS A 172 -3.16 -10.81 18.44
CA LYS A 172 -1.84 -10.21 18.69
C LYS A 172 -0.90 -10.51 17.52
N THR A 173 -0.17 -9.51 17.04
CA THR A 173 0.84 -9.69 16.00
C THR A 173 2.23 -9.94 16.60
N ASP A 174 2.81 -11.09 16.26
CA ASP A 174 4.22 -11.37 16.52
C ASP A 174 5.10 -10.71 15.44
N ILE A 175 6.13 -9.99 15.87
CA ILE A 175 7.12 -9.35 14.99
C ILE A 175 8.54 -9.80 15.31
N SER A 176 8.70 -10.89 16.07
CA SER A 176 10.00 -11.40 16.49
C SER A 176 10.89 -11.71 15.29
N LEU A 177 10.32 -12.25 14.20
CA LEU A 177 11.01 -12.48 12.94
C LEU A 177 11.62 -11.19 12.35
N TRP A 178 10.88 -10.08 12.36
CA TRP A 178 11.36 -8.80 11.85
C TRP A 178 12.42 -8.18 12.75
N LYS A 179 12.23 -8.27 14.08
CA LYS A 179 13.23 -7.80 15.05
C LYS A 179 14.57 -8.51 14.87
N ASN A 180 14.53 -9.83 14.77
CA ASN A 180 15.72 -10.65 14.54
C ASN A 180 16.42 -10.29 13.20
N ALA A 181 15.64 -10.09 12.13
CA ALA A 181 16.19 -9.66 10.84
C ALA A 181 16.89 -8.28 10.93
N ILE A 182 16.26 -7.31 11.62
CA ILE A 182 16.83 -5.98 11.85
C ILE A 182 18.14 -6.07 12.63
N GLU A 183 18.18 -6.87 13.70
CA GLU A 183 19.40 -7.07 14.49
C GLU A 183 20.55 -7.65 13.66
N LEU A 184 20.26 -8.64 12.80
CA LEU A 184 21.26 -9.22 11.90
C LEU A 184 21.77 -8.22 10.87
N ILE A 185 20.90 -7.36 10.34
CA ILE A 185 21.26 -6.31 9.38
C ILE A 185 22.15 -5.26 10.04
N LEU A 186 21.82 -4.85 11.27
CA LEU A 186 22.55 -3.83 12.01
C LEU A 186 23.86 -4.35 12.62
N LYS A 187 24.01 -5.66 12.78
CA LYS A 187 25.23 -6.26 13.34
C LYS A 187 26.46 -5.95 12.47
N LYS A 188 27.42 -5.23 13.05
CA LYS A 188 28.69 -4.87 12.42
C LYS A 188 29.54 -6.13 12.19
N LYS A 189 29.95 -6.35 10.95
CA LYS A 189 30.85 -7.44 10.50
C LYS A 189 31.72 -6.93 9.35
N ASP A 190 32.67 -7.76 8.93
CA ASP A 190 33.60 -7.51 7.84
C ASP A 190 32.90 -7.07 6.55
N THR A 191 33.55 -6.18 5.82
CA THR A 191 33.06 -5.66 4.55
C THR A 191 33.62 -6.48 3.39
N VAL A 192 32.75 -7.02 2.54
CA VAL A 192 33.13 -7.69 1.29
C VAL A 192 32.76 -6.78 0.12
N LYS A 193 33.70 -6.56 -0.80
CA LYS A 193 33.46 -5.80 -2.03
C LYS A 193 33.01 -6.74 -3.14
N ILE A 194 31.82 -6.48 -3.69
CA ILE A 194 31.23 -7.26 -4.79
C ILE A 194 31.11 -6.35 -6.01
N GLY A 195 31.69 -6.74 -7.13
CA GLY A 195 31.53 -6.04 -8.41
C GLY A 195 30.28 -6.54 -9.14
N LEU A 196 29.38 -5.64 -9.51
CA LEU A 196 28.22 -5.95 -10.36
C LEU A 196 28.46 -5.34 -11.75
N ILE A 197 28.55 -6.18 -12.78
CA ILE A 197 28.64 -5.74 -14.18
C ILE A 197 27.20 -5.46 -14.66
N ALA A 198 26.86 -4.19 -14.79
CA ALA A 198 25.53 -3.73 -15.17
C ALA A 198 25.56 -2.99 -16.52
N LYS A 199 24.49 -3.16 -17.32
CA LYS A 199 24.33 -2.47 -18.61
C LYS A 199 24.04 -0.99 -18.45
N TYR A 200 23.33 -0.62 -17.38
CA TYR A 200 22.96 0.74 -17.04
C TYR A 200 23.36 1.00 -15.60
N VAL A 201 24.03 2.12 -15.35
CA VAL A 201 24.44 2.57 -14.02
C VAL A 201 23.86 3.97 -13.83
N GLY A 202 23.04 4.16 -12.79
CA GLY A 202 22.42 5.46 -12.48
C GLY A 202 21.05 5.36 -11.80
N SER A 203 20.22 4.39 -12.20
CA SER A 203 19.01 4.00 -11.46
C SER A 203 19.23 2.64 -10.81
N ASN A 204 18.93 2.53 -9.51
CA ASN A 204 19.02 1.25 -8.77
C ASN A 204 17.89 0.27 -9.14
N ASP A 205 16.91 0.72 -9.91
CA ASP A 205 15.66 0.02 -10.16
C ASP A 205 15.83 -1.32 -10.92
N PRO A 206 16.61 -1.40 -12.03
CA PRO A 206 16.70 -2.65 -12.80
C PRO A 206 17.38 -3.80 -12.04
N TYR A 207 18.17 -3.48 -11.01
CA TYR A 207 19.00 -4.45 -10.28
C TYR A 207 18.61 -4.58 -8.81
N ILE A 208 17.49 -3.96 -8.38
CA ILE A 208 17.11 -3.93 -6.97
C ILE A 208 16.96 -5.36 -6.40
N SER A 209 16.30 -6.27 -7.12
CA SER A 209 16.13 -7.65 -6.68
C SER A 209 17.45 -8.42 -6.58
N VAL A 210 18.40 -8.16 -7.48
CA VAL A 210 19.73 -8.79 -7.45
C VAL A 210 20.53 -8.26 -6.25
N ILE A 211 20.52 -6.95 -6.04
CA ILE A 211 21.19 -6.31 -4.92
C ILE A 211 20.59 -6.79 -3.58
N GLU A 212 19.27 -6.87 -3.48
CA GLU A 212 18.60 -7.34 -2.26
C GLU A 212 18.83 -8.85 -2.02
N ALA A 213 18.92 -9.68 -3.06
CA ALA A 213 19.29 -11.10 -2.92
C ALA A 213 20.72 -11.26 -2.38
N ILE A 214 21.68 -10.47 -2.88
CA ILE A 214 23.07 -10.47 -2.39
C ILE A 214 23.13 -10.00 -0.94
N LYS A 215 22.41 -8.92 -0.58
CA LYS A 215 22.29 -8.47 0.81
C LYS A 215 21.67 -9.55 1.69
N SER A 216 20.64 -10.24 1.22
CA SER A 216 19.94 -11.30 1.95
C SER A 216 20.85 -12.49 2.24
N ALA A 217 21.70 -12.89 1.29
CA ALA A 217 22.69 -13.94 1.49
C ALA A 217 23.65 -13.63 2.64
N ARG A 218 24.01 -12.35 2.86
CA ARG A 218 24.83 -11.93 4.00
C ARG A 218 24.15 -12.20 5.34
N TYR A 219 22.83 -12.04 5.43
CA TYR A 219 22.10 -12.19 6.67
C TYR A 219 21.90 -13.66 7.08
N ASN A 220 22.21 -14.61 6.17
CA ASN A 220 21.99 -16.06 6.35
C ASN A 220 20.56 -16.37 6.81
N TYR A 221 19.61 -15.55 6.33
CA TYR A 221 18.21 -15.59 6.71
C TYR A 221 17.43 -16.32 5.63
N THR A 222 16.95 -17.52 5.96
CA THR A 222 15.95 -18.21 5.15
C THR A 222 14.59 -17.74 5.66
N ILE A 223 13.81 -17.08 4.78
CA ILE A 223 12.42 -16.67 5.06
C ILE A 223 11.53 -17.90 5.07
#